data_AF-A0A2E4EKT8-F1
#
_entry.id   AF-A0A2E4EKT8-F1
#
_cell.length_a   1.000
_cell.length_b   1.000
_cell.length_c   1.000
_cell.angle_alpha   90.00
_cell.angle_beta   90.00
_cell.angle_gamma   90.00
#
_symmetry.space_group_name_H-M   'P 1'
#
loop_
_entity.id
_entity.type
_entity.pdbx_description
1 polymer ?
#
loop_
_entity_poly.entity_id
_entity_poly.type
_entity_poly.pdbx_seq_one_letter_code
_entity_poly.pdbx_strand_id
1 'polypeptide(L)'
;MDEEITEEGIKRKAYLEGLKLKNSGYDLEIIYARLEKKGFSEELAKEVATNVFLEAKRDQRKQERPFYYAALIKIGLGVLFAIVSALLIPGIIIIPIGLIAGGIVYAILTNKK
;
A
#
# COMPACT_ATOMS: atom_id res chain seq x y z
N MET A 1 39.01 0.60 -7.87
CA MET A 1 37.87 0.62 -8.80
C MET A 1 37.43 2.06 -8.83
N ASP A 2 38.02 2.82 -9.74
CA ASP A 2 37.60 4.19 -9.97
C ASP A 2 36.19 4.12 -10.56
N GLU A 3 35.20 4.68 -9.86
CA GLU A 3 33.85 4.85 -10.38
C GLU A 3 33.99 5.59 -11.71
N GLU A 4 33.81 4.88 -12.81
CA GLU A 4 33.87 5.43 -14.15
C GLU A 4 32.89 6.60 -14.22
N ILE A 5 33.42 7.79 -14.54
CA ILE A 5 32.66 9.03 -14.73
C ILE A 5 31.93 8.92 -16.08
N THR A 6 31.11 7.90 -16.22
CA THR A 6 30.23 7.68 -17.36
C THR A 6 28.85 8.21 -17.01
N GLU A 7 28.15 8.77 -18.00
CA GLU A 7 26.80 9.30 -17.85
C GLU A 7 25.84 8.23 -17.27
N GLU A 8 26.04 6.98 -17.67
CA GLU A 8 25.32 5.81 -17.16
C GLU A 8 25.63 5.52 -15.68
N GLY A 9 26.88 5.69 -15.24
CA GLY A 9 27.29 5.56 -13.84
C GLY A 9 26.63 6.61 -12.94
N ILE A 10 26.57 7.86 -13.41
CA ILE A 10 25.90 8.97 -12.70
C ILE A 10 24.39 8.70 -12.61
N LYS A 11 23.77 8.27 -13.72
CA LYS A 11 22.35 7.89 -13.76
C LYS A 11 22.06 6.76 -12.77
N ARG A 12 22.86 5.70 -12.77
CA ARG A 12 22.72 4.57 -11.84
C ARG A 12 22.83 5.03 -10.39
N LYS A 13 23.78 5.90 -10.07
CA LYS A 13 23.97 6.47 -8.73
C LYS A 13 22.76 7.29 -8.28
N ALA A 14 22.20 8.11 -9.18
CA ALA A 14 20.98 8.87 -8.92
C ALA A 14 19.79 7.94 -8.61
N TYR A 15 19.59 6.89 -9.40
CA TYR A 15 18.54 5.89 -9.14
C TYR A 15 18.74 5.15 -7.82
N LEU A 16 19.98 4.78 -7.46
CA LEU A 16 20.26 4.15 -6.16
C LEU A 16 19.93 5.06 -4.99
N GLU A 17 20.25 6.36 -5.09
CA GLU A 17 19.88 7.34 -4.06
C GLU A 17 18.36 7.58 -4.02
N GLY A 18 17.70 7.65 -5.17
CA GLY A 18 16.25 7.78 -5.26
C GLY A 18 15.53 6.58 -4.65
N LEU A 19 16.00 5.36 -4.93
CA LEU A 19 15.40 4.13 -4.39
C LEU A 19 15.47 4.05 -2.85
N LYS A 20 16.51 4.63 -2.22
CA LYS A 20 16.58 4.75 -0.75
C LYS A 20 15.43 5.60 -0.19
N LEU A 21 14.92 6.55 -0.98
CA LEU A 21 13.82 7.44 -0.62
C LEU A 21 12.44 6.84 -0.93
N LYS A 22 12.36 5.77 -1.75
CA LYS A 22 11.10 5.17 -2.24
C LYS A 22 10.08 4.88 -1.13
N ASN A 23 10.53 4.29 -0.02
CA ASN A 23 9.66 3.87 1.07
C ASN A 23 9.55 4.90 2.20
N SER A 24 10.13 6.09 2.03
CA SER A 24 10.13 7.12 3.08
C SER A 24 8.81 7.91 3.16
N GLY A 25 7.88 7.68 2.24
CA GLY A 25 6.60 8.41 2.19
C GLY A 25 6.73 9.87 1.78
N TYR A 26 7.88 10.28 1.22
CA TYR A 26 8.11 11.65 0.77
C TYR A 26 7.34 11.97 -0.51
N ASP A 27 6.90 13.21 -0.61
CA ASP A 27 6.34 13.76 -1.84
C ASP A 27 7.41 13.93 -2.92
N LEU A 28 6.96 13.98 -4.18
CA LEU A 28 7.80 14.11 -5.37
C LEU A 28 8.83 15.24 -5.25
N GLU A 29 8.40 16.42 -4.79
CA GLU A 29 9.22 17.61 -4.62
C GLU A 29 10.34 17.41 -3.60
N ILE A 30 10.07 16.67 -2.52
CA ILE A 30 11.06 16.37 -1.49
C ILE A 30 12.10 15.38 -2.01
N ILE A 31 11.68 14.39 -2.80
CA ILE A 31 12.59 13.43 -3.44
C ILE A 31 13.50 14.16 -4.43
N TYR A 32 12.91 15.02 -5.27
CA TYR A 32 13.64 15.88 -6.21
C TYR A 32 14.67 16.76 -5.49
N ALA A 33 14.24 17.54 -4.51
CA ALA A 33 15.12 18.47 -3.78
C ALA A 33 16.27 17.74 -3.06
N ARG A 34 16.05 16.50 -2.59
CA ARG A 34 17.10 15.68 -1.97
C ARG A 34 18.12 15.17 -2.99
N LEU A 35 17.69 14.84 -4.21
CA LEU A 35 18.59 14.43 -5.29
C LEU A 35 19.40 15.62 -5.82
N GLU A 36 18.77 16.78 -5.98
CA GLU A 36 19.46 18.02 -6.35
C GLU A 36 20.52 18.41 -5.32
N LYS A 37 20.18 18.35 -4.01
CA LYS A 37 21.14 18.58 -2.91
C LYS A 37 22.32 17.60 -2.89
N LYS A 38 22.20 16.43 -3.52
CA LYS A 38 23.29 15.45 -3.67
C LYS A 38 24.17 15.72 -4.88
N GLY A 39 23.90 16.78 -5.65
CA GLY A 39 24.70 17.22 -6.78
C GLY A 39 24.33 16.56 -8.11
N PHE A 40 23.15 15.94 -8.22
CA PHE A 40 22.63 15.48 -9.52
C PHE A 40 22.07 16.65 -10.32
N SER A 41 22.16 16.58 -11.66
CA SER A 41 21.56 17.61 -12.52
C SER A 41 20.05 17.68 -12.34
N GLU A 42 19.47 18.86 -12.50
CA GLU A 42 18.03 19.11 -12.36
C GLU A 42 17.20 18.13 -13.19
N GLU A 43 17.59 17.91 -14.45
CA GLU A 43 16.89 17.02 -15.38
C GLU A 43 16.90 15.56 -14.89
N LEU A 44 18.06 15.07 -14.44
CA LEU A 44 18.22 13.71 -13.92
C LEU A 44 17.50 13.53 -12.58
N ALA A 45 17.62 14.50 -11.68
CA ALA A 45 16.95 14.49 -10.38
C ALA A 45 15.43 14.44 -10.56
N LYS A 46 14.89 15.19 -11.52
CA LYS A 46 13.47 15.20 -11.86
C LYS A 46 12.99 13.89 -12.47
N GLU A 47 13.76 13.32 -13.41
CA GLU A 47 13.47 11.99 -13.99
C GLU A 47 13.40 10.92 -12.89
N VAL A 48 14.45 10.84 -12.07
CA VAL A 48 14.57 9.83 -11.01
C VAL A 48 13.49 10.01 -9.96
N ALA A 49 13.25 11.24 -9.49
CA ALA A 49 12.21 11.51 -8.49
C ALA A 49 10.83 11.08 -8.98
N THR A 50 10.50 11.37 -10.24
CA THR A 50 9.23 10.98 -10.85
C THR A 50 9.08 9.47 -10.90
N ASN A 51 10.10 8.76 -11.40
CA ASN A 51 10.04 7.32 -11.54
C ASN A 51 9.94 6.61 -10.19
N VAL A 52 10.73 7.04 -9.20
CA VAL A 52 10.69 6.50 -7.84
C VAL A 52 9.33 6.75 -7.18
N PHE A 53 8.78 7.95 -7.31
CA PHE A 53 7.48 8.30 -6.74
C PHE A 53 6.35 7.45 -7.34
N LEU A 54 6.34 7.27 -8.67
CA LEU A 54 5.37 6.43 -9.36
C LEU A 54 5.48 4.97 -8.94
N GLU A 55 6.70 4.45 -8.80
CA GLU A 55 6.94 3.09 -8.31
C GLU A 55 6.44 2.92 -6.87
N ALA A 56 6.74 3.87 -5.97
CA ALA A 56 6.25 3.86 -4.60
C ALA A 56 4.72 3.83 -4.52
N LYS A 57 4.04 4.69 -5.30
CA LYS A 57 2.56 4.71 -5.37
C LYS A 57 1.98 3.43 -5.98
N ARG A 58 2.68 2.79 -6.91
CA ARG A 58 2.26 1.51 -7.48
C ARG A 58 2.38 0.40 -6.45
N ASP A 59 3.47 0.36 -5.69
CA ASP A 59 3.70 -0.62 -4.62
C ASP A 59 2.68 -0.48 -3.49
N GLN A 60 2.37 0.75 -3.07
CA GLN A 60 1.32 1.03 -2.08
C GLN A 60 -0.05 0.50 -2.55
N ARG A 61 -0.47 0.83 -3.78
CA ARG A 61 -1.74 0.34 -4.34
C ARG A 61 -1.76 -1.19 -4.48
N LYS A 62 -0.61 -1.81 -4.79
CA LYS A 62 -0.51 -3.28 -4.87
C LYS A 62 -0.67 -3.93 -3.50
N GLN A 63 -0.18 -3.30 -2.43
CA GLN A 63 -0.36 -3.77 -1.05
C GLN A 63 -1.78 -3.56 -0.52
N GLU A 64 -2.48 -2.52 -0.96
CA GLU A 64 -3.88 -2.28 -0.57
C GLU A 64 -4.86 -3.26 -1.24
N ARG A 65 -4.64 -3.64 -2.51
CA ARG A 65 -5.49 -4.59 -3.24
C ARG A 65 -5.83 -5.89 -2.47
N PRO A 66 -4.87 -6.65 -1.90
CA PRO A 66 -5.18 -7.88 -1.19
C PRO A 66 -6.08 -7.65 0.04
N PHE A 67 -5.99 -6.48 0.70
CA PHE A 67 -6.86 -6.16 1.83
C PHE A 67 -8.32 -5.99 1.41
N TYR A 68 -8.59 -5.28 0.31
CA TYR A 68 -9.94 -5.12 -0.22
C TYR A 68 -10.60 -6.43 -0.63
N TYR A 69 -9.87 -7.31 -1.33
CA TYR A 69 -10.39 -8.63 -1.71
C TYR A 69 -10.68 -9.51 -0.48
N ALA A 70 -9.79 -9.50 0.52
CA ALA A 70 -10.00 -10.25 1.75
C ALA A 70 -11.24 -9.75 2.52
N ALA A 71 -11.47 -8.45 2.57
CA ALA A 71 -12.66 -7.87 3.20
C ALA A 71 -13.95 -8.26 2.46
N LEU A 72 -13.96 -8.16 1.13
CA LEU A 72 -15.09 -8.57 0.29
C LEU A 72 -15.43 -10.06 0.46
N ILE A 73 -14.44 -10.94 0.51
CA ILE A 73 -14.65 -12.38 0.73
C ILE A 73 -15.27 -12.63 2.11
N LYS A 74 -14.79 -11.96 3.16
CA LYS A 74 -15.35 -12.11 4.52
C LYS A 74 -16.80 -11.63 4.60
N ILE A 75 -17.12 -10.49 3.97
CA ILE A 75 -18.49 -9.98 3.90
C ILE A 75 -19.37 -10.96 3.12
N GLY A 76 -18.91 -11.43 1.96
CA GLY A 76 -19.63 -12.40 1.14
C GLY A 76 -19.92 -13.71 1.88
N LEU A 77 -18.94 -14.25 2.62
CA LEU A 77 -19.13 -15.41 3.48
C LEU A 77 -20.17 -15.16 4.57
N GLY A 78 -20.11 -13.99 5.24
CA GLY A 78 -21.09 -13.62 6.26
C GLY A 78 -22.52 -13.58 5.72
N VAL A 79 -22.73 -12.99 4.53
CA VAL A 79 -24.03 -12.96 3.85
C VAL A 79 -24.48 -14.38 3.47
N LEU A 80 -23.59 -15.20 2.93
CA LEU A 80 -23.89 -16.59 2.58
C LEU A 80 -24.35 -17.39 3.82
N PHE A 81 -23.63 -17.29 4.94
CA PHE A 81 -24.01 -17.93 6.19
C PHE A 81 -25.35 -17.44 6.73
N ALA A 82 -25.66 -16.15 6.61
CA ALA A 82 -26.95 -15.60 7.01
C ALA A 82 -28.10 -16.20 6.18
N ILE A 83 -27.92 -16.33 4.87
CA ILE A 83 -28.91 -16.97 3.97
C ILE A 83 -29.09 -18.45 4.34
N VAL A 84 -28.00 -19.20 4.51
CA VAL A 84 -28.04 -20.62 4.89
C VAL A 84 -28.73 -20.80 6.24
N SER A 85 -28.42 -19.96 7.23
CA SER A 85 -29.07 -19.98 8.54
C SER A 85 -30.56 -19.68 8.46
N ALA A 86 -30.97 -18.74 7.60
CA ALA A 86 -32.38 -18.39 7.41
C ALA A 86 -33.20 -19.52 6.75
N LEU A 87 -32.58 -20.31 5.87
CA LEU A 87 -33.23 -21.42 5.16
C LEU A 87 -33.30 -22.72 5.99
N LEU A 88 -32.25 -23.03 6.76
CA LEU A 88 -32.18 -24.28 7.52
C LEU A 88 -32.91 -24.24 8.87
N ILE A 89 -32.98 -23.07 9.52
CA ILE A 89 -33.60 -22.93 10.85
C ILE A 89 -34.51 -21.69 10.85
N PRO A 90 -35.71 -21.77 10.26
CA PRO A 90 -36.67 -20.67 10.27
C PRO A 90 -37.15 -20.44 11.71
N GLY A 91 -36.63 -19.40 12.37
CA GLY A 91 -37.02 -19.01 13.73
C GLY A 91 -35.91 -18.46 14.62
N ILE A 92 -34.63 -18.66 14.28
CA ILE A 92 -33.49 -18.19 15.10
C ILE A 92 -32.74 -17.08 14.35
N ILE A 93 -33.36 -15.90 14.28
CA ILE A 93 -32.77 -14.68 13.68
C ILE A 93 -31.63 -14.10 14.55
N ILE A 94 -31.53 -14.54 15.81
CA ILE A 94 -30.59 -14.01 16.81
C ILE A 94 -29.11 -14.38 16.53
N ILE A 95 -28.85 -15.57 15.97
CA ILE A 95 -27.47 -16.04 15.72
C ILE A 95 -26.76 -15.19 14.66
N PRO A 96 -27.35 -14.89 13.47
CA PRO A 96 -26.71 -14.03 12.47
C PRO A 96 -26.41 -12.62 12.99
N ILE A 97 -27.34 -12.03 13.75
CA ILE A 97 -27.18 -10.67 14.30
C ILE A 97 -26.05 -10.62 15.34
N GLY A 98 -25.98 -11.62 16.22
CA GLY A 98 -24.90 -11.72 17.22
C GLY A 98 -23.52 -11.88 16.60
N LEU A 99 -23.42 -12.60 15.48
CA LEU A 99 -22.16 -12.82 14.76
C LEU A 99 -21.68 -11.55 14.04
N ILE A 100 -22.60 -10.79 13.44
CA ILE A 100 -22.31 -9.49 12.81
C ILE A 100 -21.93 -8.45 13.88
N ALA A 101 -22.73 -8.31 14.94
CA ALA A 101 -22.46 -7.38 16.03
C ALA A 101 -21.15 -7.73 16.76
N GLY A 102 -20.90 -9.00 17.03
CA GLY A 102 -19.65 -9.49 17.62
C GLY A 102 -18.43 -9.21 16.75
N GLY A 103 -18.55 -9.42 15.43
CA GLY A 103 -17.50 -9.08 14.47
C GLY A 103 -17.17 -7.58 14.45
N ILE A 104 -18.18 -6.72 14.53
CA ILE A 104 -18.00 -5.25 14.60
C ILE A 104 -17.30 -4.85 15.90
N VAL A 105 -17.73 -5.37 17.05
CA VAL A 105 -17.12 -5.09 18.36
C VAL A 105 -15.67 -5.57 18.41
N TYR A 106 -15.40 -6.78 17.93
CA TYR A 106 -14.04 -7.32 17.85
C TYR A 106 -13.12 -6.48 16.96
N ALA A 107 -13.61 -6.03 15.80
CA ALA A 107 -12.85 -5.16 14.89
C ALA A 107 -12.49 -3.82 15.56
N ILE A 108 -13.42 -3.21 16.30
CA ILE A 108 -13.17 -1.95 17.03
C ILE A 108 -12.13 -2.14 18.14
N LEU A 109 -12.20 -3.24 18.89
CA LEU A 109 -11.24 -3.53 19.97
C LEU A 109 -9.84 -3.83 19.43
N THR A 110 -9.75 -4.53 18.30
CA THR A 110 -8.46 -4.91 17.70
C THR A 110 -7.79 -3.73 16.98
N ASN A 111 -8.57 -2.76 16.48
CA ASN A 111 -8.07 -1.56 15.79
C ASN A 111 -7.59 -0.45 16.75
N LYS A 112 -7.74 -0.65 18.08
CA LYS A 112 -7.26 0.27 19.13
C LYS A 112 -5.86 -0.11 19.68
N LYS A 113 -5.19 -1.09 19.07
CA LYS A 113 -3.85 -1.56 19.44
C LYS A 113 -2.86 -1.24 18.33
#